data_AF-A0A1J3CYP3-F1
#
_entry.id   AF-A0A1J3CYP3-F1
#
_cell.length_a   1.000
_cell.length_b   1.000
_cell.length_c   1.000
_cell.angle_alpha   90.00
_cell.angle_beta   90.00
_cell.angle_gamma   90.00
#
_symmetry.space_group_name_H-M   'P 1'
#
loop_
_entity.id
_entity.type
_entity.pdbx_description
1 polymer ?
#
loop_
_entity_poly.entity_id
_entity_poly.type
_entity_poly.pdbx_seq_one_letter_code
_entity_poly.pdbx_strand_id
1 'polypeptide(L)'
;NSFPFVFYMFGEELFKDEMSDKDREIKKNLFENQQVQLERDVEKLSKSLEQPFDEYDDAQVLKMKGDIHKLGINVDNHCKKMYEWIDKELLGPSKFRFQHFIAPYRSEGIE
;
A
#
# COMPACT_ATOMS: atom_id res chain seq x y z
N ASN A 1 8.05 3.69 -2.44
CA ASN A 1 7.68 4.02 -3.84
C ASN A 1 6.27 4.57 -4.03
N SER A 2 5.42 4.71 -2.99
CA SER A 2 4.07 5.27 -3.15
C SER A 2 4.04 6.79 -3.39
N PHE A 3 4.95 7.56 -2.78
CA PHE A 3 5.02 9.02 -2.96
C PHE A 3 5.34 9.46 -4.39
N PRO A 4 6.36 8.91 -5.09
CA PRO A 4 6.58 9.22 -6.50
C PRO A 4 5.38 8.87 -7.38
N PHE A 5 4.66 7.78 -7.07
CA PHE A 5 3.46 7.41 -7.81
C PHE A 5 2.37 8.49 -7.72
N VAL A 6 2.10 9.03 -6.53
CA VAL A 6 1.12 10.13 -6.35
C VAL A 6 1.49 11.35 -7.19
N PHE A 7 2.76 11.75 -7.16
CA PHE A 7 3.25 12.89 -7.92
C PHE A 7 2.98 12.75 -9.41
N TYR A 8 3.32 11.60 -10.00
CA TYR A 8 3.16 11.38 -11.43
C TYR A 8 1.73 11.07 -11.85
N MET A 9 0.99 10.30 -11.05
CA MET A 9 -0.39 9.88 -11.35
C MET A 9 -1.38 11.03 -11.23
N PHE A 10 -1.24 11.86 -10.20
CA PHE A 10 -2.20 12.93 -9.91
C PHE A 10 -1.66 14.32 -10.22
N GLY A 11 -0.38 14.46 -10.58
CA GLY A 11 0.19 15.71 -11.07
C GLY A 11 -0.29 16.10 -12.47
N GLU A 12 0.24 17.22 -12.95
CA GLU A 12 -0.14 17.85 -14.22
C GLU A 12 0.63 17.30 -15.43
N GLU A 13 1.39 16.21 -15.26
CA GLU A 13 2.32 15.69 -16.26
C GLU A 13 1.75 14.51 -17.06
N LEU A 14 1.74 13.29 -16.51
CA LEU A 14 1.52 12.07 -17.29
C LEU A 14 0.04 11.74 -17.52
N PHE A 15 -0.84 12.09 -16.58
CA PHE A 15 -2.24 11.64 -16.56
C PHE A 15 -3.23 12.81 -16.53
N LYS A 16 -2.80 14.02 -16.88
CA LYS A 16 -3.61 15.25 -16.78
C LYS A 16 -4.93 15.17 -17.54
N ASP A 17 -4.90 14.68 -18.77
CA ASP A 17 -6.07 14.70 -19.67
C ASP A 17 -7.01 13.49 -19.51
N GLU A 18 -6.72 12.60 -18.57
CA GLU A 18 -7.29 11.25 -18.53
C GLU A 18 -8.35 11.07 -17.44
N MET A 19 -8.52 12.10 -16.60
CA MET A 19 -9.58 12.20 -15.61
C MET A 19 -9.95 13.66 -15.37
N SER A 20 -11.22 13.92 -15.04
CA SER A 20 -11.66 15.26 -14.64
C SER A 20 -10.98 15.70 -13.34
N ASP A 21 -10.84 17.01 -13.11
CA ASP A 21 -10.24 17.54 -11.88
C ASP A 21 -10.94 17.03 -10.61
N LYS A 22 -12.28 16.88 -10.69
CA LYS A 22 -13.07 16.34 -9.58
C LYS A 22 -12.76 14.86 -9.32
N ASP A 23 -12.71 14.04 -10.37
CA ASP A 23 -12.38 12.61 -10.23
C ASP A 23 -10.94 12.41 -9.74
N ARG A 24 -10.01 13.25 -10.23
CA ARG A 24 -8.62 13.30 -9.81
C ARG A 24 -8.51 13.55 -8.31
N GLU A 25 -9.18 14.59 -7.82
CA GLU A 25 -9.14 14.95 -6.40
C GLU A 25 -9.75 13.85 -5.52
N ILE A 26 -10.87 13.24 -5.94
CA ILE A 26 -11.48 12.13 -5.21
C ILE A 26 -10.53 10.93 -5.14
N LYS A 27 -9.97 10.51 -6.28
CA LYS A 27 -9.06 9.36 -6.35
C LYS A 27 -7.76 9.61 -5.61
N LYS A 28 -7.20 10.82 -5.69
CA LYS A 28 -6.01 11.22 -4.92
C LYS A 28 -6.26 11.11 -3.42
N ASN A 29 -7.34 11.69 -2.92
CA ASN A 29 -7.71 11.61 -1.50
C ASN A 29 -7.90 10.15 -1.05
N LEU A 30 -8.53 9.31 -1.88
CA LEU A 30 -8.69 7.88 -1.58
C LEU A 30 -7.32 7.18 -1.48
N PHE A 31 -6.42 7.43 -2.41
CA PHE A 31 -5.09 6.83 -2.42
C PHE A 31 -4.23 7.30 -1.24
N GLU A 32 -4.19 8.59 -0.96
CA GLU A 32 -3.44 9.16 0.17
C GLU A 32 -3.98 8.64 1.52
N ASN A 33 -5.29 8.44 1.64
CA ASN A 33 -5.88 7.78 2.81
C ASN A 33 -5.41 6.33 2.97
N GLN A 34 -5.22 5.58 1.89
CA GLN A 34 -4.64 4.23 1.95
C GLN A 34 -3.15 4.30 2.34
N GLN A 35 -2.38 5.25 1.81
CA GLN A 35 -0.97 5.44 2.19
C GLN A 35 -0.83 5.69 3.70
N VAL A 36 -1.62 6.61 4.25
CA VAL A 36 -1.56 6.92 5.69
C VAL A 36 -1.96 5.71 6.55
N GLN A 37 -2.92 4.91 6.11
CA GLN A 37 -3.27 3.68 6.85
C GLN A 37 -2.15 2.64 6.78
N LEU A 38 -1.56 2.42 5.60
CA LEU A 38 -0.41 1.53 5.43
C LEU A 38 0.78 1.97 6.30
N GLU A 39 1.08 3.27 6.34
CA GLU A 39 2.14 3.82 7.21
C GLU A 39 1.88 3.49 8.68
N ARG A 40 0.65 3.67 9.17
CA ARG A 40 0.30 3.31 10.55
C ARG A 40 0.44 1.82 10.82
N ASP A 41 0.06 0.97 9.87
CA ASP A 41 0.18 -0.48 10.03
C ASP A 41 1.65 -0.91 10.05
N VAL A 42 2.49 -0.33 9.18
CA VAL A 42 3.95 -0.55 9.15
C VAL A 42 4.61 -0.03 10.42
N GLU A 43 4.25 1.16 10.90
CA GLU A 43 4.78 1.71 12.17
C GLU A 43 4.45 0.81 13.35
N LYS A 44 3.22 0.29 13.43
CA LYS A 44 2.83 -0.66 14.48
C LYS A 44 3.67 -1.92 14.41
N LEU A 45 3.85 -2.49 13.22
CA LEU A 45 4.68 -3.68 13.02
C LEU A 45 6.14 -3.41 13.42
N SER A 46 6.72 -2.27 13.02
CA SER A 46 8.08 -1.88 13.41
C SER A 46 8.21 -1.78 14.93
N LYS A 47 7.30 -1.05 15.58
CA LYS A 47 7.28 -0.92 17.05
C LYS A 47 7.15 -2.26 17.77
N SER A 48 6.40 -3.21 17.20
CA SER A 48 6.31 -4.58 17.73
C SER A 48 7.61 -5.35 17.59
N LEU A 49 8.37 -5.13 16.50
CA LEU A 49 9.67 -5.76 16.26
C LEU A 49 10.81 -5.17 17.10
N GLU A 50 10.64 -3.95 17.62
CA GLU A 50 11.60 -3.23 18.46
C GLU A 50 11.49 -3.56 19.97
N GLN A 51 10.60 -4.46 20.37
CA GLN A 51 10.42 -4.83 21.78
C GLN A 51 11.60 -5.67 22.31
N PRO A 52 11.94 -5.60 23.61
CA PRO A 52 13.04 -6.35 24.22
C PRO A 52 12.66 -7.83 24.42
N PHE A 53 12.70 -8.61 23.34
CA PHE A 53 12.26 -10.01 23.35
C PHE A 53 13.10 -10.92 24.24
N ASP A 54 14.33 -10.52 24.57
CA ASP A 54 15.24 -11.22 25.48
C ASP A 54 14.79 -11.17 26.94
N GLU A 55 13.92 -10.22 27.30
CA GLU A 55 13.34 -10.09 28.64
C GLU A 55 12.02 -10.88 28.80
N TYR A 56 11.53 -11.51 27.73
CA TYR A 56 10.20 -12.13 27.71
C TYR A 56 10.24 -13.59 28.17
N ASP A 57 9.20 -14.01 28.89
CA ASP A 57 8.94 -15.43 29.13
C ASP A 57 8.35 -16.15 27.89
N ASP A 58 8.32 -17.48 27.92
CA ASP A 58 7.84 -18.30 26.80
C ASP A 58 6.41 -17.95 26.36
N ALA A 59 5.53 -17.61 27.31
CA ALA A 59 4.14 -17.27 27.00
C ALA A 59 4.04 -15.90 26.32
N GLN A 60 4.83 -14.93 26.75
CA GLN A 60 4.95 -13.61 26.15
C GLN A 60 5.54 -13.71 24.73
N VAL A 61 6.58 -14.51 24.53
CA VAL A 61 7.17 -14.76 23.20
C VAL A 61 6.16 -15.40 22.26
N LEU A 62 5.42 -16.41 22.70
CA LEU A 62 4.40 -17.07 21.88
C LEU A 62 3.27 -16.10 21.47
N LYS A 63 2.79 -15.29 22.41
CA LYS A 63 1.79 -14.26 22.13
C LYS A 63 2.30 -13.25 21.13
N MET A 64 3.50 -12.72 21.36
CA MET A 64 4.12 -11.71 20.50
C MET A 64 4.34 -12.22 19.08
N LYS A 65 4.82 -13.45 18.93
CA LYS A 65 4.96 -14.12 17.62
C LYS A 65 3.63 -14.14 16.86
N GLY A 66 2.54 -14.47 17.53
CA GLY A 66 1.20 -14.46 16.94
C GLY A 66 0.74 -13.06 16.54
N ASP A 67 1.00 -12.05 17.36
CA ASP A 67 0.63 -10.66 17.11
C ASP A 67 1.43 -10.08 15.92
N ILE A 68 2.76 -10.29 15.88
CA ILE A 68 3.63 -9.90 14.75
C ILE A 68 3.19 -10.58 13.45
N HIS A 69 2.87 -11.88 13.49
CA HIS A 69 2.40 -12.61 12.31
C HIS A 69 1.11 -12.02 11.74
N LYS A 70 0.14 -11.69 12.60
CA LYS A 70 -1.12 -11.03 12.20
C LYS A 70 -0.87 -9.65 11.61
N LEU A 71 0.01 -8.85 12.23
CA LEU A 71 0.38 -7.54 11.73
C LEU A 71 1.06 -7.63 10.35
N GLY A 72 1.97 -8.59 10.16
CA GLY A 72 2.60 -8.86 8.87
C GLY A 72 1.58 -9.20 7.78
N ILE A 73 0.63 -10.11 8.06
CA ILE A 73 -0.46 -10.46 7.13
C ILE A 73 -1.31 -9.22 6.80
N ASN A 74 -1.59 -8.35 7.77
CA ASN A 74 -2.39 -7.16 7.53
C ASN A 74 -1.67 -6.17 6.62
N VAL A 75 -0.39 -5.88 6.88
CA VAL A 75 0.44 -5.01 6.03
C VAL A 75 0.52 -5.57 4.62
N ASP A 76 0.76 -6.88 4.47
CA ASP A 76 0.85 -7.53 3.17
C ASP A 76 -0.44 -7.41 2.36
N ASN A 77 -1.58 -7.72 3.00
CA ASN A 77 -2.89 -7.58 2.38
C ASN A 77 -3.21 -6.13 2.02
N HIS A 78 -2.76 -5.16 2.82
CA HIS A 78 -2.94 -3.74 2.54
C HIS A 78 -2.17 -3.35 1.28
N CYS A 79 -0.89 -3.72 1.19
CA CYS A 79 -0.08 -3.51 -0.01
C CYS A 79 -0.74 -4.13 -1.25
N LYS A 80 -1.18 -5.38 -1.17
CA LYS A 80 -1.89 -6.06 -2.27
C LYS A 80 -3.13 -5.29 -2.72
N LYS A 81 -3.97 -4.86 -1.78
CA LYS A 81 -5.18 -4.06 -2.06
C LYS A 81 -4.86 -2.74 -2.74
N MET A 82 -3.79 -2.05 -2.32
CA MET A 82 -3.34 -0.83 -2.98
C MET A 82 -2.95 -1.07 -4.44
N TYR A 83 -2.20 -2.14 -4.73
CA TYR A 83 -1.85 -2.52 -6.10
C TYR A 83 -3.09 -2.87 -6.93
N GLU A 84 -4.01 -3.69 -6.40
CA GLU A 84 -5.25 -4.03 -7.08
C GLU A 84 -6.12 -2.78 -7.36
N TRP A 85 -6.14 -1.82 -6.43
CA TRP A 85 -6.87 -0.57 -6.61
C TRP A 85 -6.21 0.32 -7.66
N ILE A 86 -4.87 0.43 -7.67
CA ILE A 86 -4.16 1.12 -8.76
C ILE A 86 -4.53 0.50 -10.10
N ASP A 87 -4.40 -0.82 -10.22
CA ASP A 87 -4.65 -1.54 -11.47
C ASP A 87 -6.10 -1.40 -11.96
N LYS A 88 -7.09 -1.41 -11.05
CA LYS A 88 -8.52 -1.39 -11.43
C LYS A 88 -9.12 0.01 -11.52
N GLU A 89 -8.80 0.88 -10.57
CA GLU A 89 -9.48 2.18 -10.41
C GLU A 89 -8.69 3.34 -11.02
N LEU A 90 -7.36 3.21 -11.11
CA LEU A 90 -6.51 4.23 -11.72
C LEU A 90 -6.10 3.87 -13.15
N LEU A 91 -5.72 2.62 -13.39
CA LEU A 91 -5.19 2.12 -14.66
C LEU A 91 -6.12 1.12 -15.36
N GLY A 92 -7.31 0.89 -14.81
CA GLY A 92 -8.26 -0.09 -15.31
C GLY A 92 -8.66 0.19 -16.76
N PRO A 93 -9.54 -0.62 -17.36
CA PRO A 93 -9.94 -0.44 -18.75
C PRO A 93 -10.74 0.87 -18.92
N SER A 94 -10.04 2.01 -18.99
CA SER A 94 -10.60 3.35 -19.05
C SER A 94 -9.80 4.19 -20.04
N LYS A 95 -10.29 4.29 -21.28
CA LYS A 95 -10.15 5.39 -22.26
C LYS A 95 -8.76 5.97 -22.60
N PHE A 96 -7.68 5.56 -21.95
CA PHE A 96 -6.33 5.94 -22.32
C PHE A 96 -6.07 5.49 -23.75
N ARG A 97 -5.39 6.32 -24.55
CA ARG A 97 -4.92 5.91 -25.88
C ARG A 97 -4.01 4.69 -25.84
N PHE A 98 -3.40 4.40 -24.67
CA PHE A 98 -2.52 3.26 -24.43
C PHE A 98 -2.86 2.60 -23.10
N GLN A 99 -2.87 1.27 -23.07
CA GLN A 99 -3.11 0.54 -21.84
C GLN A 99 -1.83 0.53 -20.99
N HIS A 100 -1.90 1.17 -19.82
CA HIS A 100 -0.83 1.14 -18.83
C HIS A 100 -1.02 -0.08 -17.93
N PHE A 101 0.07 -0.79 -17.63
CA PHE A 101 0.07 -1.93 -16.73
C PHE A 101 1.07 -1.69 -15.60
N ILE A 102 0.72 -2.11 -14.39
CA ILE A 102 1.67 -2.22 -13.28
C ILE A 102 2.07 -3.68 -13.10
N ALA A 103 3.28 -3.90 -12.59
CA ALA A 103 3.70 -5.23 -12.20
C ALA A 103 2.77 -5.77 -11.10
N PRO A 104 2.38 -7.05 -11.14
CA PRO A 104 1.55 -7.64 -10.11
C PRO A 104 2.27 -7.59 -8.77
N TYR A 105 1.52 -7.36 -7.69
CA TYR A 105 2.06 -7.40 -6.34
C TYR A 105 2.55 -8.80 -6.00
N ARG A 106 3.80 -8.89 -5.51
CA ARG A 106 4.42 -10.12 -5.01
C ARG A 106 5.07 -9.83 -3.67
N SER A 107 4.52 -10.43 -2.62
CA SER A 107 5.00 -10.27 -1.25
C SER A 107 6.35 -10.94 -1.02
N GLU A 108 6.63 -12.03 -1.74
CA GLU A 108 7.87 -12.82 -1.65
C GLU A 108 8.96 -12.38 -2.64
N GLY A 109 8.72 -11.31 -3.42
CA GLY A 109 9.68 -10.78 -4.40
C GLY A 109 9.62 -11.46 -5.77
N ILE A 110 10.73 -11.32 -6.52
CA ILE A 110 10.92 -11.92 -7.85
C ILE A 110 11.86 -13.11 -7.65
N GLU A 111 11.40 -14.34 -7.87
CA GLU A 111 12.29 -15.48 -8.12
C GLU A 111 13.04 -15.32 -9.44
#